data_AF-A0A3D3CMP7-F1
#
_entry.id   AF-A0A3D3CMP7-F1
#
_cell.length_a   1.000
_cell.length_b   1.000
_cell.length_c   1.000
_cell.angle_alpha   90.00
_cell.angle_beta   90.00
_cell.angle_gamma   90.00
#
_symmetry.space_group_name_H-M   'P 1'
#
loop_
_entity.id
_entity.type
_entity.pdbx_description
1 polymer ?
#
loop_
_entity_poly.entity_id
_entity_poly.type
_entity_poly.pdbx_seq_one_letter_code
_entity_poly.pdbx_strand_id
1 'polypeptide(L)' 'MEIFFTKMHGLGNDFILIDCIEQPEVCNLDFEEMSKIMCDRRFGIGADQILLLSRSNKADFKMEIFNADGGEV' A
#
# COMPACT_ATOMS: atom_id res chain seq x y z
N MET A 1 -14.68 -2.95 5.04
CA MET A 1 -14.55 -1.98 3.94
C MET A 1 -13.85 -2.69 2.80
N GLU A 2 -14.27 -2.47 1.56
CA GLU A 2 -13.56 -3.00 0.39
C GLU A 2 -12.52 -1.96 -0.05
N ILE A 3 -11.33 -2.42 -0.44
CA ILE A 3 -10.23 -1.56 -0.90
C ILE A 3 -9.84 -2.07 -2.28
N PHE A 4 -9.98 -1.23 -3.30
CA PHE A 4 -9.47 -1.54 -4.62
C PHE A 4 -7.97 -1.32 -4.65
N PHE A 5 -7.24 -2.30 -5.18
CA PHE A 5 -5.78 -2.27 -5.28
C PHE A 5 -5.32 -2.86 -6.61
N THR A 6 -4.10 -2.53 -7.01
CA THR A 6 -3.39 -3.19 -8.11
C THR A 6 -2.17 -3.90 -7.56
N LYS A 7 -1.99 -5.19 -7.86
CA LYS A 7 -0.77 -5.90 -7.50
C LYS A 7 0.26 -5.73 -8.61
N MET A 8 1.43 -5.23 -8.26
CA MET A 8 2.52 -4.96 -9.21
C MET A 8 3.83 -5.57 -8.70
N HIS A 9 4.80 -5.75 -9.58
CA HIS A 9 6.14 -6.13 -9.18
C HIS A 9 7.20 -5.49 -10.08
N GLY A 10 8.38 -5.26 -9.52
CA GLY A 10 9.57 -4.84 -10.24
C GLY A 10 10.75 -5.74 -9.85
N LEU A 11 11.32 -6.46 -10.82
CA LEU A 11 12.50 -7.33 -10.60
C LEU A 11 12.38 -8.33 -9.42
N GLY A 12 11.15 -8.76 -9.11
CA GLY A 12 10.86 -9.73 -8.05
C GLY A 12 10.41 -9.11 -6.73
N ASN A 13 10.53 -7.80 -6.57
CA ASN A 13 9.91 -7.08 -5.46
C ASN A 13 8.46 -6.76 -5.79
N ASP A 14 7.51 -7.36 -5.07
CA ASP A 14 6.07 -7.21 -5.32
C ASP A 14 5.38 -6.33 -4.27
N PHE A 15 4.44 -5.50 -4.72
CA PHE A 15 3.71 -4.57 -3.86
C PHE A 15 2.23 -4.46 -4.20
N ILE A 16 1.46 -4.10 -3.18
CA ILE A 16 0.03 -3.77 -3.26
C ILE A 16 -0.06 -2.26 -3.45
N LEU A 17 -0.32 -1.80 -4.68
CA LEU A 17 -0.55 -0.41 -4.99
C LEU A 17 -1.99 -0.02 -4.63
N ILE A 18 -2.14 0.98 -3.77
CA ILE A 18 -3.44 1.55 -3.39
C ILE A 18 -3.47 3.00 -3.88
N ASP A 19 -4.36 3.27 -4.82
CA ASP A 19 -4.65 4.62 -5.29
C ASP A 19 -5.64 5.30 -4.34
N CYS A 20 -5.07 6.12 -3.46
CA CYS A 20 -5.77 6.90 -2.46
C CYS A 20 -6.37 8.20 -3.04
N ILE A 21 -6.07 8.54 -4.29
CA ILE A 21 -6.64 9.71 -4.98
C ILE A 21 -8.06 9.38 -5.46
N GLU A 22 -8.24 8.17 -5.97
CA GLU A 22 -9.53 7.65 -6.44
C GLU A 22 -10.40 7.08 -5.29
N GLN A 23 -9.80 6.82 -4.11
CA GLN A 23 -10.48 6.31 -2.90
C GLN A 23 -10.03 7.06 -1.62
N PRO A 24 -10.39 8.34 -1.45
CA PRO A 24 -9.84 9.18 -0.37
C PRO A 24 -10.13 8.70 1.06
N GLU A 25 -11.19 7.93 1.26
CA GLU A 25 -11.54 7.30 2.54
C GLU A 25 -10.51 6.27 3.00
N VAL A 26 -9.75 5.69 2.06
CA VAL A 26 -8.71 4.69 2.32
C VAL A 26 -7.42 5.35 2.83
N CYS A 27 -7.18 6.64 2.53
CA CYS A 27 -5.96 7.37 2.93
C CYS A 27 -5.69 7.35 4.44
N ASN A 28 -6.74 7.32 5.26
CA ASN A 28 -6.65 7.52 6.70
C ASN A 28 -6.65 6.21 7.51
N LEU A 29 -6.47 5.07 6.82
CA LEU A 29 -6.37 3.78 7.48
C LEU A 29 -5.00 3.58 8.13
N ASP A 30 -4.96 2.64 9.07
CA ASP A 30 -3.73 2.22 9.73
C ASP A 30 -2.93 1.26 8.84
N PHE A 31 -2.10 1.82 7.96
CA PHE A 31 -1.29 1.03 7.04
C PHE A 31 -0.11 0.30 7.69
N GLU A 32 0.29 0.68 8.90
CA GLU A 32 1.26 -0.08 9.68
C GLU A 32 0.67 -1.45 10.05
N GLU A 33 -0.55 -1.49 10.58
CA GLU A 33 -1.19 -2.77 10.93
C GLU A 33 -1.73 -3.50 9.69
N MET A 34 -2.30 -2.77 8.73
CA MET A 34 -2.84 -3.38 7.53
C MET A 34 -1.76 -4.04 6.67
N SER A 35 -0.54 -3.49 6.59
CA SER A 35 0.55 -4.12 5.84
C SER A 35 0.91 -5.49 6.40
N LYS A 36 0.94 -5.68 7.73
CA LYS A 36 1.18 -6.99 8.35
C LYS A 36 0.14 -8.04 7.95
N ILE A 37 -1.12 -7.63 7.81
CA ILE A 37 -2.23 -8.52 7.44
C ILE A 37 -2.25 -8.77 5.93
N MET A 38 -2.20 -7.70 5.12
CA MET A 38 -2.36 -7.76 3.68
C MET A 38 -1.14 -8.38 3.00
N CYS A 39 0.07 -8.14 3.53
CA CYS A 39 1.31 -8.69 2.98
C CYS A 39 1.57 -10.14 3.40
N ASP A 40 0.82 -10.71 4.36
CA ASP A 40 0.94 -12.14 4.68
C ASP A 40 0.68 -12.97 3.42
N ARG A 41 1.66 -13.80 3.03
CA ARG A 41 1.62 -14.54 1.75
C ARG A 41 0.67 -15.73 1.75
N ARG A 42 0.14 -16.14 2.90
CA ARG A 42 -0.74 -17.32 3.04
C ARG A 42 -2.19 -16.94 3.29
N PHE A 43 -2.41 -15.88 4.05
CA PHE A 43 -3.73 -15.46 4.52
C PHE A 43 -4.12 -14.05 4.03
N GLY A 44 -3.17 -13.28 3.53
CA GLY A 44 -3.40 -11.98 2.89
C GLY A 44 -3.34 -12.04 1.36
N ILE A 45 -3.12 -10.88 0.75
CA ILE A 45 -2.86 -10.75 -0.70
C ILE A 45 -1.45 -11.26 -1.03
N GLY A 46 -0.52 -11.11 -0.08
CA GLY A 46 0.87 -11.55 -0.15
C GLY A 46 1.75 -10.66 -0.98
N ALA A 47 2.57 -9.82 -0.38
CA ALA A 47 3.48 -8.92 -1.08
C ALA A 47 4.69 -8.61 -0.17
N ASP A 48 5.73 -7.99 -0.71
CA ASP A 48 6.78 -7.43 0.13
C ASP A 48 6.29 -6.15 0.84
N GLN A 49 5.47 -5.35 0.16
CA GLN A 49 5.10 -3.99 0.57
C GLN A 49 3.67 -3.58 0.17
N ILE A 50 3.14 -2.56 0.84
CA ILE A 50 2.06 -1.71 0.36
C ILE A 50 2.67 -0.39 -0.15
N LEU A 51 2.21 0.07 -1.31
CA LEU A 51 2.55 1.38 -1.88
C LEU A 51 1.28 2.22 -1.95
N LEU A 52 1.25 3.33 -1.23
CA LEU A 52 0.14 4.28 -1.26
C LEU A 52 0.44 5.43 -2.20
N LEU A 53 -0.49 5.75 -3.10
CA LEU A 53 -0.42 6.90 -3.98
C LEU A 53 -1.44 7.95 -3.56
N SER A 54 -1.00 9.10 -3.06
CA SER A 54 -1.88 10.16 -2.57
C SER A 54 -1.54 11.53 -3.16
N ARG A 55 -2.39 12.54 -2.91
CA ARG A 55 -2.13 13.91 -3.37
C ARG A 55 -0.92 14.51 -2.64
N SER A 56 -0.08 15.22 -3.38
CA SER A 56 1.05 15.97 -2.83
C SER A 56 0.85 17.47 -2.98
N ASN A 57 1.38 18.24 -2.03
CA ASN A 57 1.45 19.70 -2.12
C ASN A 57 2.76 20.19 -2.75
N LYS A 58 3.69 19.28 -3.10
CA LYS A 58 5.06 19.60 -3.54
C LYS A 58 5.49 18.92 -4.85
N ALA A 59 4.73 17.92 -5.31
CA ALA A 59 5.02 17.11 -6.50
C ALA A 59 3.68 16.68 -7.12
N ASP A 60 3.72 15.99 -8.26
CA ASP A 60 2.52 15.47 -8.90
C ASP A 60 1.75 14.50 -7.97
N PHE A 61 2.49 13.67 -7.23
CA PHE A 61 1.95 12.70 -6.28
C PHE A 61 2.84 12.54 -5.04
N LYS A 62 2.26 12.02 -3.95
CA LYS A 62 2.97 11.54 -2.77
C LYS A 62 2.93 10.01 -2.79
N MET A 63 4.07 9.40 -2.50
CA MET A 63 4.22 7.96 -2.36
C MET A 63 4.64 7.64 -0.94
N GLU A 64 3.98 6.67 -0.32
CA GLU A 64 4.32 6.11 0.99
C GLU A 64 4.42 4.60 0.87
N ILE A 65 5.43 3.99 1.49
CA ILE A 65 5.67 2.55 1.42
C ILE A 65 5.65 1.97 2.82
N PHE A 66 4.86 0.92 3.01
CA PHE A 66 4.82 0.12 4.24
C PHE A 66 5.32 -1.28 3.94
N ASN A 67 6.38 -1.71 4.62
CA ASN A 67 6.87 -3.08 4.52
C ASN A 67 5.90 -4.06 5.18
N ALA A 68 6.04 -5.35 4.86
CA ALA A 68 5.22 -6.42 5.44
C ALA A 68 5.27 -6.53 6.97
N ASP A 69 6.23 -5.91 7.65
CA ASP A 69 6.34 -5.86 9.11
C ASP A 69 5.69 -4.62 9.74
N GLY A 70 5.12 -3.72 8.94
CA GLY A 70 4.53 -2.45 9.38
C GLY A 70 5.45 -1.23 9.24
N GLY A 71 6.75 -1.43 9.03
CA GLY A 71 7.70 -0.32 8.96
C GLY A 71 7.51 0.54 7.70
N GLU A 72 7.41 1.85 7.89
CA GLU A 72 7.43 2.84 6.80
C GLU A 72 8.87 3.12 6.33
N VAL A 73 9.08 3.28 5.02
CA VAL A 73 10.40 3.56 4.39
C VAL A 73 10.38 4.69 3.37
#